data_AF-A9F1Q1-F1
#
_entry.id   AF-A9F1Q1-F1
#
_cell.length_a   1.000
_cell.length_b   1.000
_cell.length_c   1.000
_cell.angle_alpha   90.00
_cell.angle_beta   90.00
_cell.angle_gamma   90.00
#
_symmetry.space_group_name_H-M   'P 1'
#
loop_
_entity.id
_entity.type
_entity.pdbx_description
1 polymer ?
#
loop_
_entity_poly.entity_id
_entity_poly.type
_entity_poly.pdbx_seq_one_letter_code
_entity_poly.pdbx_strand_id
1 'polypeptide(L)'
;MHLRLAPALALAVALHGSGCSDAGTGNAGGSGGSGGSQAGSGGGGTGGAGGNELGEIAGVGGGSGLTTDVNVIITADNAYGFGYGTGDKLLNYFGGIENALADEIFSCPVGHGPESYTVPAPSADAGHYLYIVTYADMSTTQGVIGQFFREGAEPVFTGNGAWEVCATGEDYDLGSRGPTLETIDQHIARCNGGGLDPQTTSAGWVTTEVSDRGHVVFGEANDTATDVPQPGNEFPIVCGIDEAARWMWYEWNPSRTGGSPFIWPNASDNVIKDFLIFRLGAEFVPEPPR
;
A
#
# COMPACT_ATOMS: atom_id res chain seq x y z
N MET A 1 6.29 -46.74 31.57
CA MET A 1 5.14 -46.78 30.65
C MET A 1 4.00 -46.01 31.31
N HIS A 2 3.90 -44.71 31.04
CA HIS A 2 2.84 -43.86 31.61
C HIS A 2 2.23 -43.05 30.47
N LEU A 3 1.06 -43.49 30.00
CA LEU A 3 0.15 -42.72 29.16
C LEU A 3 -0.44 -41.58 30.00
N ARG A 4 -0.44 -40.36 29.45
CA ARG A 4 -1.32 -39.27 29.92
C ARG A 4 -2.18 -38.81 28.75
N LEU A 5 -3.48 -38.80 29.01
CA LEU A 5 -4.56 -38.35 28.14
C LEU A 5 -4.49 -36.84 27.89
N ALA A 6 -4.80 -36.44 26.67
CA ALA A 6 -5.17 -35.07 26.31
C ALA A 6 -6.67 -34.84 26.57
N PRO A 7 -7.11 -33.66 27.04
CA PRO A 7 -8.50 -33.25 26.95
C PRO A 7 -8.74 -32.40 25.69
N ALA A 8 -9.77 -32.76 24.93
CA ALA A 8 -10.34 -31.95 23.87
C ALA A 8 -11.15 -30.80 24.48
N LEU A 9 -10.85 -29.57 24.08
CA LEU A 9 -11.61 -28.38 24.46
C LEU A 9 -12.57 -28.02 23.32
N ALA A 10 -13.87 -28.08 23.60
CA ALA A 10 -14.93 -27.68 22.68
C ALA A 10 -15.08 -26.14 22.70
N LEU A 11 -15.00 -25.53 21.53
CA LEU A 11 -15.22 -24.09 21.31
C LEU A 11 -16.71 -23.85 21.02
N ALA A 12 -17.36 -23.04 21.86
CA ALA A 12 -18.74 -22.58 21.66
C ALA A 12 -18.72 -21.18 21.02
N VAL A 13 -19.32 -21.04 19.84
CA VAL A 13 -19.52 -19.77 19.14
C VAL A 13 -20.84 -19.16 19.58
N ALA A 14 -20.81 -17.95 20.14
CA ALA A 14 -21.98 -17.14 20.43
C ALA A 14 -22.01 -15.94 19.48
N LEU A 15 -22.89 -16.00 18.47
CA LEU A 15 -23.21 -14.89 17.57
C LEU A 15 -24.18 -13.93 18.29
N HIS A 16 -23.75 -12.69 18.55
CA HIS A 16 -24.63 -11.59 18.93
C HIS A 16 -24.79 -10.63 17.73
N GLY A 17 -25.96 -10.67 17.11
CA GLY A 17 -26.39 -9.69 16.12
C GLY A 17 -26.97 -8.45 16.81
N SER A 18 -26.39 -7.30 16.50
CA SER A 18 -26.92 -5.95 16.77
C SER A 18 -26.61 -5.15 15.49
N GLY A 19 -27.45 -4.34 14.88
CA GLY A 19 -28.80 -3.87 15.10
C GLY A 19 -28.97 -2.78 14.03
N CYS A 20 -29.92 -2.95 13.11
CA CYS A 20 -30.14 -1.98 12.02
C CYS A 20 -30.77 -0.70 12.60
N SER A 21 -30.15 0.45 12.36
CA SER A 21 -30.77 1.76 12.59
C SER A 21 -31.28 2.32 11.27
N ASP A 22 -32.58 2.58 11.30
CA ASP A 22 -33.43 3.17 10.28
C ASP A 22 -33.23 4.70 10.26
N ALA A 23 -32.95 5.28 9.10
CA ALA A 23 -32.92 6.74 8.91
C ALA A 23 -33.75 7.09 7.68
N GLY A 24 -35.02 7.41 7.93
CA GLY A 24 -35.97 7.88 6.93
C GLY A 24 -35.56 9.22 6.32
N THR A 25 -35.58 9.28 4.99
CA THR A 25 -35.41 10.51 4.22
C THR A 25 -36.77 11.17 3.97
N GLY A 26 -36.94 12.37 4.51
CA GLY A 26 -38.06 13.26 4.20
C GLY A 26 -37.87 13.88 2.82
N ASN A 27 -38.94 13.86 2.01
CA ASN A 27 -38.96 14.36 0.65
C ASN A 27 -39.70 15.72 0.54
N ALA A 28 -39.32 16.45 -0.51
CA ALA A 28 -40.07 17.40 -1.33
C ALA A 28 -40.28 18.85 -0.87
N GLY A 29 -39.80 19.77 -1.72
CA GLY A 29 -40.44 21.07 -1.94
C GLY A 29 -39.50 22.10 -2.57
N GLY A 30 -39.69 22.43 -3.86
CA GLY A 30 -39.03 23.61 -4.46
C GLY A 30 -39.04 23.63 -5.99
N SER A 31 -40.17 24.04 -6.57
CA SER A 31 -40.39 24.25 -8.00
C SER A 31 -40.13 25.69 -8.44
N GLY A 32 -39.72 25.87 -9.71
CA GLY A 32 -39.77 27.12 -10.49
C GLY A 32 -38.38 27.59 -10.98
N GLY A 33 -38.15 27.96 -12.23
CA GLY A 33 -38.98 28.07 -13.43
C GLY A 33 -38.15 28.59 -14.61
N SER A 34 -38.44 28.07 -15.80
CA SER A 34 -38.53 28.73 -17.13
C SER A 34 -37.46 29.72 -17.66
N GLY A 35 -37.01 29.41 -18.90
CA GLY A 35 -36.62 30.35 -19.97
C GLY A 35 -35.14 30.28 -20.36
N GLY A 36 -34.69 30.17 -21.60
CA GLY A 36 -35.30 30.13 -22.93
C GLY A 36 -34.16 30.33 -23.97
N SER A 37 -34.17 29.51 -25.03
CA SER A 37 -33.66 29.77 -26.40
C SER A 37 -32.21 30.25 -26.63
N GLN A 38 -31.38 29.46 -27.33
CA GLN A 38 -31.06 29.69 -28.76
C GLN A 38 -30.09 28.66 -29.36
N ALA A 39 -30.20 28.55 -30.68
CA ALA A 39 -29.66 27.54 -31.59
C ALA A 39 -28.17 27.65 -31.91
N GLY A 40 -27.58 26.53 -32.33
CA GLY A 40 -26.32 26.45 -33.07
C GLY A 40 -26.15 25.08 -33.73
N SER A 41 -26.35 25.03 -35.06
CA SER A 41 -26.23 23.84 -35.92
C SER A 41 -24.80 23.41 -36.20
N GLY A 42 -24.62 22.11 -36.47
CA GLY A 42 -23.51 21.51 -37.25
C GLY A 42 -23.22 20.08 -36.74
N GLY A 43 -23.81 19.02 -37.31
CA GLY A 43 -23.22 18.18 -38.38
C GLY A 43 -22.00 17.39 -37.85
N GLY A 44 -21.90 16.07 -37.77
CA GLY A 44 -22.52 14.93 -38.46
C GLY A 44 -21.38 13.93 -38.76
N GLY A 45 -21.49 12.66 -38.32
CA GLY A 45 -20.57 11.55 -38.66
C GLY A 45 -19.93 10.85 -37.45
N THR A 46 -20.55 9.83 -36.85
CA THR A 46 -20.33 8.37 -37.06
C THR A 46 -19.03 7.76 -36.51
N GLY A 47 -19.18 7.02 -35.40
CA GLY A 47 -18.61 5.67 -35.26
C GLY A 47 -17.40 5.48 -34.34
N GLY A 48 -17.54 4.63 -33.31
CA GLY A 48 -16.46 3.72 -32.87
C GLY A 48 -15.95 3.85 -31.42
N ALA A 49 -16.55 3.03 -30.55
CA ALA A 49 -15.96 2.28 -29.43
C ALA A 49 -14.72 2.80 -28.65
N GLY A 50 -14.93 3.00 -27.33
CA GLY A 50 -14.16 2.31 -26.27
C GLY A 50 -12.81 2.89 -25.84
N GLY A 51 -12.77 3.45 -24.63
CA GLY A 51 -11.52 3.73 -23.89
C GLY A 51 -11.58 5.09 -23.19
N ASN A 52 -11.75 5.09 -21.87
CA ASN A 52 -11.65 6.30 -21.04
C ASN A 52 -10.16 6.68 -20.90
N GLU A 53 -9.62 7.41 -21.86
CA GLU A 53 -8.37 8.16 -21.73
C GLU A 53 -8.65 9.47 -20.97
N LEU A 54 -8.11 9.61 -19.77
CA LEU A 54 -7.90 10.92 -19.15
C LEU A 54 -6.47 11.35 -19.47
N GLY A 55 -6.38 12.48 -20.16
CA GLY A 55 -5.20 12.93 -20.90
C GLY A 55 -3.99 13.34 -20.05
N GLU A 56 -2.84 12.98 -20.60
CA GLU A 56 -1.48 13.37 -20.24
C GLU A 56 -1.23 14.86 -20.58
N ILE A 57 -0.67 15.62 -19.63
CA ILE A 57 -0.14 16.97 -19.92
C ILE A 57 1.31 16.81 -20.35
N ALA A 58 1.55 16.93 -21.66
CA ALA A 58 2.89 16.83 -22.26
C ALA A 58 3.84 17.93 -21.76
N GLY A 59 4.87 17.54 -21.01
CA GLY A 59 6.01 18.36 -20.64
C GLY A 59 7.15 18.25 -21.65
N VAL A 60 7.67 19.39 -22.08
CA VAL A 60 8.80 19.56 -23.02
C VAL A 60 10.13 19.53 -22.26
N GLY A 61 11.11 18.74 -22.71
CA GLY A 61 12.51 18.85 -22.23
C GLY A 61 13.37 17.65 -22.59
N GLY A 62 14.39 17.87 -23.43
CA GLY A 62 15.21 16.83 -24.05
C GLY A 62 16.37 16.30 -23.20
N GLY A 63 16.69 15.03 -23.44
CA GLY A 63 17.89 14.33 -22.99
C GLY A 63 17.88 12.92 -23.58
N SER A 64 18.83 12.60 -24.45
CA SER A 64 18.96 11.28 -25.07
C SER A 64 19.55 10.28 -24.07
N GLY A 65 18.70 9.72 -23.22
CA GLY A 65 18.86 8.41 -22.60
C GLY A 65 17.58 7.65 -22.86
N LEU A 66 17.65 6.37 -23.23
CA LEU A 66 16.43 5.56 -23.32
C LEU A 66 15.91 5.39 -21.88
N THR A 67 14.99 6.26 -21.46
CA THR A 67 14.27 6.11 -20.20
C THR A 67 13.37 4.90 -20.39
N THR A 68 13.80 3.74 -19.89
CA THR A 68 13.00 2.51 -19.91
C THR A 68 11.94 2.59 -18.81
N ASP A 69 10.77 2.04 -19.09
CA ASP A 69 9.68 1.95 -18.12
C ASP A 69 10.11 1.13 -16.91
N VAL A 70 9.55 1.46 -15.75
CA VAL A 70 9.77 0.70 -14.52
C VAL A 70 8.72 -0.40 -14.43
N ASN A 71 9.19 -1.64 -14.39
CA ASN A 71 8.34 -2.78 -14.07
C ASN A 71 8.27 -2.95 -12.56
N VAL A 72 7.07 -3.16 -12.07
CA VAL A 72 6.79 -3.35 -10.65
C VAL A 72 6.08 -4.67 -10.48
N ILE A 73 6.49 -5.45 -9.47
CA ILE A 73 5.71 -6.57 -8.93
C ILE A 73 5.63 -6.36 -7.43
N ILE A 74 4.42 -6.29 -6.88
CA ILE A 74 4.19 -5.88 -5.49
C ILE A 74 2.94 -6.57 -4.95
N THR A 75 2.91 -6.82 -3.64
CA THR A 75 1.71 -7.18 -2.89
C THR A 75 1.87 -6.75 -1.43
N ALA A 76 0.78 -6.82 -0.67
CA ALA A 76 0.79 -6.63 0.78
C ALA A 76 -0.24 -7.54 1.44
N ASP A 77 -0.02 -7.79 2.73
CA ASP A 77 -1.02 -8.35 3.62
C ASP A 77 -1.61 -7.19 4.43
N ASN A 78 -2.64 -6.49 3.94
CA ASN A 78 -3.61 -6.87 2.89
C ASN A 78 -3.81 -5.82 1.80
N ALA A 79 -3.62 -4.54 2.12
CA ALA A 79 -3.91 -3.45 1.20
C ALA A 79 -2.64 -2.73 0.80
N TYR A 80 -2.55 -2.33 -0.47
CA TYR A 80 -1.48 -1.45 -0.92
C TYR A 80 -1.87 -0.55 -2.10
N GLY A 81 -1.11 0.52 -2.23
CA GLY A 81 -0.95 1.30 -3.44
C GLY A 81 0.48 1.84 -3.49
N PHE A 82 0.89 2.36 -4.65
CA PHE A 82 2.22 2.95 -4.78
C PHE A 82 2.22 4.03 -5.85
N GLY A 83 3.27 4.83 -5.87
CA GLY A 83 3.46 5.81 -6.92
C GLY A 83 4.74 6.60 -6.77
N TYR A 84 5.02 7.42 -7.76
CA TYR A 84 6.16 8.32 -7.76
C TYR A 84 5.69 9.73 -7.47
N GLY A 85 6.48 10.45 -6.68
CA GLY A 85 6.07 11.74 -6.16
C GLY A 85 7.25 12.65 -5.89
N THR A 86 6.93 13.91 -5.60
CA THR A 86 7.90 14.85 -5.02
C THR A 86 8.06 14.58 -3.52
N GLY A 87 8.85 15.38 -2.81
CA GLY A 87 8.89 15.31 -1.34
C GLY A 87 7.54 15.62 -0.69
N ASP A 88 6.64 16.35 -1.35
CA ASP A 88 5.42 16.90 -0.74
C ASP A 88 4.14 16.14 -1.13
N LYS A 89 4.16 15.35 -2.21
CA LYS A 89 2.98 14.68 -2.76
C LYS A 89 3.32 13.62 -3.79
N LEU A 90 2.37 12.73 -4.05
CA LEU A 90 2.34 11.84 -5.20
C LEU A 90 2.02 12.59 -6.50
N LEU A 91 2.63 12.17 -7.60
CA LEU A 91 2.33 12.67 -8.96
C LEU A 91 1.49 11.67 -9.75
N ASN A 92 1.59 10.40 -9.40
CA ASN A 92 0.81 9.29 -9.93
C ASN A 92 0.50 8.32 -8.80
N TYR A 93 -0.56 7.52 -8.96
CA TYR A 93 -0.96 6.51 -7.99
C TYR A 93 -1.47 5.29 -8.73
N PHE A 94 -0.91 4.14 -8.37
CA PHE A 94 -1.22 2.82 -8.92
C PHE A 94 -1.60 1.89 -7.76
N GLY A 95 -2.36 0.83 -8.08
CA GLY A 95 -2.89 -0.06 -7.05
C GLY A 95 -4.14 0.52 -6.38
N GLY A 96 -4.16 0.54 -5.04
CA GLY A 96 -5.40 0.66 -4.27
C GLY A 96 -6.13 -0.68 -4.18
N ILE A 97 -5.35 -1.76 -4.10
CA ILE A 97 -5.84 -3.13 -3.96
C ILE A 97 -6.03 -3.44 -2.48
N GLU A 98 -7.07 -4.21 -2.18
CA GLU A 98 -7.39 -4.74 -0.86
C GLU A 98 -7.60 -6.25 -1.01
N ASN A 99 -6.61 -7.05 -0.62
CA ASN A 99 -6.66 -8.51 -0.73
C ASN A 99 -7.28 -9.11 0.54
N ALA A 100 -8.32 -9.91 0.39
CA ALA A 100 -9.01 -10.53 1.52
C ALA A 100 -8.56 -11.97 1.77
N LEU A 101 -7.96 -12.62 0.78
CA LEU A 101 -7.56 -14.02 0.82
C LEU A 101 -6.06 -14.17 0.59
N ALA A 102 -5.45 -15.15 1.27
CA ALA A 102 -4.05 -15.50 1.04
C ALA A 102 -3.73 -15.81 -0.44
N ASP A 103 -4.68 -16.40 -1.16
CA ASP A 103 -4.55 -16.71 -2.58
C ASP A 103 -4.39 -15.45 -3.45
N GLU A 104 -4.94 -14.31 -3.02
CA GLU A 104 -4.83 -13.01 -3.68
C GLU A 104 -3.50 -12.30 -3.35
N ILE A 105 -2.71 -12.85 -2.42
CA ILE A 105 -1.45 -12.26 -1.96
C ILE A 105 -0.25 -13.07 -2.48
N PHE A 106 -0.28 -14.39 -2.31
CA PHE A 106 0.91 -15.23 -2.49
C PHE A 106 0.93 -16.01 -3.83
N SER A 107 -0.23 -16.32 -4.39
CA SER A 107 -0.35 -17.36 -5.41
C SER A 107 0.12 -16.95 -6.80
N CYS A 108 0.50 -17.97 -7.58
CA CYS A 108 0.75 -17.82 -9.02
C CYS A 108 -0.54 -17.96 -9.85
N PRO A 109 -0.58 -17.38 -11.06
CA PRO A 109 0.43 -16.50 -11.66
C PRO A 109 0.39 -15.08 -11.08
N VAL A 110 1.43 -14.28 -11.36
CA VAL A 110 1.40 -12.82 -11.16
C VAL A 110 0.15 -12.25 -11.86
N GLY A 111 -0.58 -11.38 -11.15
CA GLY A 111 -1.91 -10.87 -11.52
C GLY A 111 -3.08 -11.65 -10.93
N HIS A 112 -2.81 -12.77 -10.24
CA HIS A 112 -3.78 -13.46 -9.37
C HIS A 112 -3.41 -13.30 -7.89
N GLY A 113 -2.14 -13.55 -7.53
CA GLY A 113 -1.56 -13.13 -6.27
C GLY A 113 -0.97 -11.71 -6.40
N PRO A 114 0.36 -11.56 -6.36
CA PRO A 114 0.99 -10.25 -6.52
C PRO A 114 0.70 -9.67 -7.90
N GLU A 115 0.52 -8.36 -7.96
CA GLU A 115 0.17 -7.65 -9.18
C GLU A 115 1.42 -7.11 -9.88
N SER A 116 1.31 -6.92 -11.19
CA SER A 116 2.37 -6.34 -12.00
C SER A 116 1.91 -5.06 -12.70
N TYR A 117 2.81 -4.08 -12.72
CA TYR A 117 2.59 -2.79 -13.37
C TYR A 117 3.79 -2.41 -14.24
N THR A 118 3.51 -1.70 -15.32
CA THR A 118 4.52 -0.99 -16.12
C THR A 118 4.26 0.50 -15.94
N VAL A 119 5.17 1.16 -15.23
CA VAL A 119 5.12 2.61 -14.99
C VAL A 119 5.90 3.31 -16.10
N PRO A 120 5.26 4.21 -16.87
CA PRO A 120 5.95 4.95 -17.91
C PRO A 120 7.16 5.69 -17.34
N ALA A 121 8.28 5.62 -18.03
CA ALA A 121 9.52 6.23 -17.54
C ALA A 121 9.37 7.73 -17.18
N PRO A 122 8.65 8.58 -17.94
CA PRO A 122 8.41 9.98 -17.55
C PRO A 122 7.69 10.13 -16.21
N SER A 123 6.80 9.19 -15.86
CA SER A 123 6.07 9.19 -14.60
C SER A 123 6.98 8.82 -13.42
N ALA A 124 7.92 7.89 -13.62
CA ALA A 124 8.90 7.51 -12.62
C ALA A 124 9.98 8.60 -12.44
N ASP A 125 10.48 9.17 -13.55
CA ASP A 125 11.58 10.14 -13.58
C ASP A 125 11.16 11.54 -13.11
N ALA A 126 9.86 11.86 -13.14
CA ALA A 126 9.34 13.12 -12.58
C ALA A 126 9.32 13.14 -11.04
N GLY A 127 9.42 11.96 -10.41
CA GLY A 127 9.44 11.82 -8.96
C GLY A 127 10.82 11.99 -8.35
N HIS A 128 10.86 12.50 -7.11
CA HIS A 128 12.03 12.46 -6.24
C HIS A 128 11.96 11.30 -5.24
N TYR A 129 10.79 10.64 -5.13
CA TYR A 129 10.56 9.53 -4.23
C TYR A 129 9.65 8.49 -4.90
N LEU A 130 9.92 7.22 -4.63
CA LEU A 130 8.96 6.13 -4.71
C LEU A 130 8.22 6.05 -3.37
N TYR A 131 6.89 6.03 -3.40
CA TYR A 131 6.04 5.86 -2.23
C TYR A 131 5.27 4.55 -2.32
N ILE A 132 5.09 3.89 -1.18
CA ILE A 132 4.16 2.76 -1.01
C ILE A 132 3.22 3.12 0.13
N VAL A 133 1.92 3.01 -0.12
CA VAL A 133 0.85 3.21 0.86
C VAL A 133 0.28 1.84 1.19
N THR A 134 0.13 1.51 2.48
CA THR A 134 -0.37 0.19 2.89
C THR A 134 -1.08 0.24 4.23
N TYR A 135 -2.02 -0.67 4.44
CA TYR A 135 -2.68 -0.94 5.72
C TYR A 135 -3.08 -2.41 5.80
N ALA A 136 -3.27 -2.92 7.02
CA ALA A 136 -3.54 -4.33 7.28
C ALA A 136 -4.97 -4.55 7.79
N ASP A 137 -5.41 -5.80 7.80
CA ASP A 137 -6.71 -6.19 8.38
C ASP A 137 -6.67 -6.39 9.91
N MET A 138 -5.50 -6.23 10.51
CA MET A 138 -5.23 -6.45 11.94
C MET A 138 -5.64 -7.84 12.45
N SER A 139 -5.42 -8.89 11.65
CA SER A 139 -5.88 -10.25 11.98
C SER A 139 -4.74 -11.24 12.22
N THR A 140 -3.84 -11.42 11.26
CA THR A 140 -2.85 -12.52 11.28
C THR A 140 -1.44 -12.01 11.07
N THR A 141 -1.17 -11.52 9.88
CA THR A 141 0.14 -11.02 9.45
C THR A 141 -0.04 -9.65 8.81
N GLN A 142 1.05 -8.89 8.73
CA GLN A 142 1.05 -7.59 8.10
C GLN A 142 2.42 -7.27 7.54
N GLY A 143 2.46 -6.76 6.32
CA GLY A 143 3.70 -6.52 5.62
C GLY A 143 3.46 -6.10 4.18
N VAL A 144 4.44 -5.43 3.59
CA VAL A 144 4.49 -5.18 2.14
C VAL A 144 5.77 -5.74 1.55
N ILE A 145 5.67 -6.33 0.36
CA ILE A 145 6.81 -6.84 -0.39
C ILE A 145 6.69 -6.49 -1.87
N GLY A 146 7.81 -6.11 -2.48
CA GLY A 146 7.82 -5.72 -3.87
C GLY A 146 9.21 -5.62 -4.47
N GLN A 147 9.24 -5.60 -5.79
CA GLN A 147 10.41 -5.35 -6.62
C GLN A 147 10.09 -4.33 -7.71
N PHE A 148 11.05 -3.47 -7.98
CA PHE A 148 10.97 -2.37 -8.93
C PHE A 148 12.21 -2.42 -9.81
N PHE A 149 12.06 -2.58 -11.12
CA PHE A 149 13.21 -2.80 -12.00
C PHE A 149 13.01 -2.23 -13.39
N ARG A 150 14.13 -1.81 -14.00
CA ARG A 150 14.23 -1.48 -15.42
C ARG A 150 15.04 -2.56 -16.12
N GLU A 151 14.72 -2.85 -17.38
CA GLU A 151 15.52 -3.78 -18.17
C GLU A 151 16.97 -3.30 -18.24
N GLY A 152 17.92 -4.14 -17.81
CA GLY A 152 19.36 -3.83 -17.82
C GLY A 152 19.87 -3.01 -16.63
N ALA A 153 19.02 -2.69 -15.64
CA ALA A 153 19.40 -2.02 -14.40
C ALA A 153 19.31 -2.96 -13.19
N GLU A 154 20.01 -2.62 -12.10
CA GLU A 154 19.88 -3.34 -10.84
C GLU A 154 18.48 -3.11 -10.25
N PRO A 155 17.74 -4.17 -9.86
CA PRO A 155 16.44 -4.01 -9.22
C PRO A 155 16.52 -3.33 -7.86
N VAL A 156 15.42 -2.70 -7.48
CA VAL A 156 15.17 -2.22 -6.13
C VAL A 156 14.15 -3.11 -5.47
N PHE A 157 14.45 -3.51 -4.25
CA PHE A 157 13.60 -4.38 -3.49
C PHE A 157 13.08 -3.67 -2.24
N THR A 158 11.84 -3.98 -1.86
CA THR A 158 11.44 -3.75 -0.47
C THR A 158 12.37 -4.52 0.45
N GLY A 159 12.60 -3.99 1.65
CA GLY A 159 13.47 -4.68 2.60
C GLY A 159 14.97 -4.50 2.36
N ASN A 160 15.34 -3.63 1.42
CA ASN A 160 16.72 -3.24 1.13
C ASN A 160 16.79 -1.73 0.83
N GLY A 161 17.83 -1.05 1.29
CA GLY A 161 18.06 0.38 1.06
C GLY A 161 17.57 1.29 2.20
N ALA A 162 17.48 2.58 1.88
CA ALA A 162 17.20 3.66 2.83
C ALA A 162 15.71 3.98 2.94
N TRP A 163 14.87 2.95 3.11
CA TRP A 163 13.44 3.12 3.28
C TRP A 163 13.13 3.92 4.55
N GLU A 164 12.16 4.83 4.42
CA GLU A 164 11.55 5.56 5.53
C GLU A 164 10.07 5.21 5.59
N VAL A 165 9.47 5.30 6.79
CA VAL A 165 8.03 5.14 6.97
C VAL A 165 7.46 6.27 7.79
N CYS A 166 6.26 6.69 7.42
CA CYS A 166 5.38 7.47 8.27
C CYS A 166 4.15 6.63 8.62
N ALA A 167 4.09 6.23 9.89
CA ALA A 167 2.88 5.63 10.48
C ALA A 167 1.92 6.75 10.88
N THR A 168 0.76 6.81 10.23
CA THR A 168 -0.19 7.94 10.34
C THR A 168 -1.12 7.81 11.54
N GLY A 169 -1.33 6.58 12.03
CA GLY A 169 -2.24 6.29 13.14
C GLY A 169 -3.72 6.30 12.77
N GLU A 170 -4.06 6.43 11.49
CA GLU A 170 -5.42 6.23 11.01
C GLU A 170 -5.69 4.75 10.79
N ASP A 171 -6.96 4.37 10.78
CA ASP A 171 -7.39 2.97 10.71
C ASP A 171 -8.33 2.80 9.53
N TYR A 172 -8.06 1.80 8.70
CA TYR A 172 -8.80 1.52 7.48
C TYR A 172 -9.16 0.03 7.44
N ASP A 173 -10.46 -0.24 7.41
CA ASP A 173 -10.95 -1.60 7.20
C ASP A 173 -10.76 -2.02 5.72
N LEU A 174 -10.55 -3.31 5.48
CA LEU A 174 -10.67 -3.87 4.14
C LEU A 174 -12.10 -3.65 3.60
N GLY A 175 -12.21 -3.30 2.31
CA GLY A 175 -13.44 -2.91 1.64
C GLY A 175 -13.75 -1.41 1.76
N SER A 176 -13.00 -0.64 2.56
CA SER A 176 -13.20 0.80 2.73
C SER A 176 -12.75 1.62 1.52
N ARG A 177 -11.97 1.02 0.62
CA ARG A 177 -11.26 1.66 -0.51
C ARG A 177 -10.06 2.51 -0.08
N GLY A 178 -9.66 2.42 1.19
CA GLY A 178 -8.47 3.06 1.71
C GLY A 178 -8.48 4.59 1.68
N PRO A 179 -7.31 5.21 1.92
CA PRO A 179 -7.16 6.65 1.89
C PRO A 179 -7.27 7.21 0.47
N THR A 180 -7.83 8.42 0.35
CA THR A 180 -7.82 9.15 -0.94
C THR A 180 -6.44 9.71 -1.24
N LEU A 181 -6.15 10.02 -2.51
CA LEU A 181 -4.90 10.70 -2.89
C LEU A 181 -4.68 12.01 -2.12
N GLU A 182 -5.75 12.78 -1.91
CA GLU A 182 -5.69 14.01 -1.12
C GLU A 182 -5.30 13.72 0.34
N THR A 183 -5.86 12.67 0.94
CA THR A 183 -5.50 12.23 2.30
C THR A 183 -4.03 11.79 2.38
N ILE A 184 -3.56 11.03 1.38
CA ILE A 184 -2.15 10.59 1.31
C ILE A 184 -1.22 11.81 1.24
N ASP A 185 -1.48 12.76 0.34
CA ASP A 185 -0.66 13.97 0.19
C ASP A 185 -0.67 14.84 1.46
N GLN A 186 -1.82 14.94 2.14
CA GLN A 186 -1.91 15.64 3.42
C GLN A 186 -1.01 15.00 4.48
N HIS A 187 -0.96 13.66 4.55
CA HIS A 187 -0.07 12.98 5.49
C HIS A 187 1.40 13.13 5.11
N ILE A 188 1.76 13.01 3.82
CA ILE A 188 3.15 13.28 3.36
C ILE A 188 3.63 14.65 3.88
N ALA A 189 2.81 15.70 3.70
CA ALA A 189 3.13 17.04 4.18
C ALA A 189 3.24 17.11 5.72
N ARG A 190 2.35 16.44 6.47
CA ARG A 190 2.40 16.38 7.94
C ARG A 190 3.64 15.65 8.45
N CYS A 191 4.04 14.56 7.78
CA CYS A 191 5.21 13.78 8.13
C CYS A 191 6.50 14.59 7.88
N ASN A 192 6.56 15.36 6.78
CA ASN A 192 7.66 16.30 6.52
C ASN A 192 7.77 17.39 7.60
N GLY A 193 6.63 17.86 8.10
CA GLY A 193 6.58 18.87 9.16
C GLY A 193 6.90 18.36 10.56
N GLY A 194 6.99 17.04 10.78
CA GLY A 194 7.12 16.45 12.12
C GLY A 194 5.90 16.74 13.01
N GLY A 195 4.73 16.96 12.41
CA GLY A 195 3.54 17.54 13.05
C GLY A 195 2.51 16.53 13.54
N LEU A 196 2.80 15.23 13.51
CA LEU A 196 1.88 14.19 13.95
C LEU A 196 2.03 13.91 15.46
N ASP A 197 0.96 13.45 16.11
CA ASP A 197 0.98 13.15 17.55
C ASP A 197 1.87 11.91 17.82
N PRO A 198 2.99 12.04 18.56
CA PRO A 198 3.89 10.92 18.82
C PRO A 198 3.26 9.77 19.61
N GLN A 199 2.14 9.98 20.31
CA GLN A 199 1.47 8.91 21.04
C GLN A 199 0.75 7.93 20.11
N THR A 200 0.13 8.44 19.05
CA THR A 200 -0.69 7.64 18.12
C THR A 200 -0.05 7.44 16.75
N THR A 201 1.06 8.12 16.47
CA THR A 201 1.72 8.10 15.15
C THR A 201 3.24 7.93 15.30
N SER A 202 3.96 7.87 14.18
CA SER A 202 5.43 7.96 14.12
C SER A 202 5.98 9.38 14.35
N ALA A 203 5.12 10.38 14.54
CA ALA A 203 5.44 11.81 14.61
C ALA A 203 6.05 12.43 13.34
N GLY A 204 6.43 11.62 12.35
CA GLY A 204 7.09 12.03 11.12
C GLY A 204 7.75 10.82 10.43
N TRP A 205 8.67 11.09 9.51
CA TRP A 205 9.43 10.02 8.86
C TRP A 205 10.43 9.39 9.84
N VAL A 206 10.37 8.06 9.98
CA VAL A 206 11.37 7.27 10.70
C VAL A 206 12.09 6.35 9.72
N THR A 207 13.37 6.10 9.97
CA THR A 207 14.24 5.27 9.12
C THR A 207 14.33 3.85 9.71
N THR A 208 15.31 3.06 9.26
CA THR A 208 15.67 1.78 9.89
C THR A 208 16.40 1.94 11.23
N GLU A 209 16.81 3.16 11.60
CA GLU A 209 17.41 3.43 12.91
C GLU A 209 16.34 3.39 14.00
N VAL A 210 16.56 2.61 15.05
CA VAL A 210 15.64 2.48 16.18
C VAL A 210 15.47 3.82 16.89
N SER A 211 14.23 4.26 17.05
CA SER A 211 13.87 5.47 17.80
C SER A 211 12.72 5.21 18.78
N ASP A 212 12.46 6.16 19.70
CA ASP A 212 11.27 6.11 20.57
C ASP A 212 9.95 6.27 19.79
N ARG A 213 10.03 6.61 18.49
CA ARG A 213 8.92 6.72 17.55
C ARG A 213 8.74 5.49 16.66
N GLY A 214 9.45 4.40 16.95
CA GLY A 214 9.48 3.23 16.08
C GLY A 214 10.50 3.37 14.94
N HIS A 215 10.49 2.42 14.02
CA HIS A 215 11.43 2.35 12.89
C HIS A 215 10.93 1.42 11.79
N VAL A 216 11.52 1.54 10.60
CA VAL A 216 11.34 0.58 9.51
C VAL A 216 12.06 -0.71 9.86
N VAL A 217 11.40 -1.85 9.64
CA VAL A 217 11.97 -3.18 9.86
C VAL A 217 11.86 -4.02 8.60
N PHE A 218 12.87 -4.85 8.38
CA PHE A 218 12.94 -5.77 7.25
C PHE A 218 12.85 -7.21 7.76
N GLY A 219 11.73 -7.87 7.42
CA GLY A 219 11.38 -9.23 7.79
C GLY A 219 12.13 -10.27 6.97
N GLU A 220 11.54 -11.45 6.79
CA GLU A 220 12.17 -12.52 5.99
C GLU A 220 12.27 -12.18 4.49
N ALA A 221 13.17 -12.88 3.82
CA ALA A 221 13.34 -12.82 2.37
C ALA A 221 12.33 -13.73 1.66
N ASN A 222 12.09 -13.51 0.37
CA ASN A 222 11.12 -14.28 -0.42
C ASN A 222 11.64 -15.66 -0.87
N ASP A 223 12.35 -16.36 0.00
CA ASP A 223 13.03 -17.64 -0.29
C ASP A 223 12.64 -18.77 0.69
N THR A 224 11.90 -18.43 1.74
CA THR A 224 11.56 -19.33 2.83
C THR A 224 10.07 -19.64 2.78
N ALA A 225 9.71 -20.89 2.48
CA ALA A 225 8.31 -21.31 2.42
C ALA A 225 7.79 -21.75 3.80
N THR A 226 6.59 -21.30 4.16
CA THR A 226 5.88 -21.74 5.38
C THR A 226 4.36 -21.78 5.19
N ASP A 227 3.71 -22.62 5.98
CA ASP A 227 2.24 -22.76 6.03
C ASP A 227 1.65 -22.17 7.32
N VAL A 228 2.48 -21.78 8.29
CA VAL A 228 2.05 -21.25 9.59
C VAL A 228 2.92 -20.04 9.97
N PRO A 229 2.33 -18.85 10.17
CA PRO A 229 3.08 -17.66 10.57
C PRO A 229 3.79 -17.83 11.92
N GLN A 230 5.10 -17.60 11.94
CA GLN A 230 5.92 -17.54 13.15
C GLN A 230 6.94 -16.40 13.05
N PRO A 231 7.42 -15.84 14.17
CA PRO A 231 8.44 -14.80 14.12
C PRO A 231 9.70 -15.23 13.34
N GLY A 232 10.05 -14.48 12.29
CA GLY A 232 11.15 -14.75 11.36
C GLY A 232 10.84 -15.79 10.28
N ASN A 233 9.57 -16.19 10.13
CA ASN A 233 9.04 -17.10 9.13
C ASN A 233 7.50 -16.91 9.05
N GLU A 234 7.07 -15.70 8.72
CA GLU A 234 5.71 -15.21 8.81
C GLU A 234 4.86 -15.50 7.56
N PHE A 235 5.46 -15.50 6.39
CA PHE A 235 4.79 -15.40 5.10
C PHE A 235 5.14 -16.55 4.16
N PRO A 236 4.17 -17.08 3.39
CA PRO A 236 4.46 -17.88 2.21
C PRO A 236 5.29 -17.13 1.17
N ILE A 237 5.99 -17.89 0.31
CA ILE A 237 6.69 -17.31 -0.85
C ILE A 237 5.68 -16.66 -1.80
N VAL A 238 5.95 -15.41 -2.16
CA VAL A 238 5.16 -14.63 -3.12
C VAL A 238 5.63 -14.90 -4.54
N CYS A 239 4.68 -15.24 -5.42
CA CYS A 239 4.98 -15.60 -6.80
C CYS A 239 5.61 -14.45 -7.61
N GLY A 240 6.70 -14.70 -8.34
CA GLY A 240 7.25 -13.74 -9.31
C GLY A 240 7.94 -12.51 -8.72
N ILE A 241 8.05 -12.41 -7.40
CA ILE A 241 8.98 -11.51 -6.71
C ILE A 241 10.30 -12.24 -6.47
N ASP A 242 11.42 -11.57 -6.71
CA ASP A 242 12.77 -12.12 -6.52
C ASP A 242 13.03 -12.52 -5.07
N GLU A 243 13.84 -13.56 -4.87
CA GLU A 243 14.21 -14.09 -3.56
C GLU A 243 14.95 -13.06 -2.69
N ALA A 244 15.61 -12.07 -3.29
CA ALA A 244 16.31 -11.01 -2.58
C ALA A 244 15.36 -9.96 -1.96
N ALA A 245 14.09 -9.89 -2.40
CA ALA A 245 13.11 -9.02 -1.78
C ALA A 245 12.75 -9.50 -0.38
N ARG A 246 12.57 -8.56 0.54
CA ARG A 246 12.17 -8.86 1.93
C ARG A 246 10.90 -8.13 2.28
N TRP A 247 10.10 -8.75 3.14
CA TRP A 247 8.95 -8.09 3.75
C TRP A 247 9.40 -6.86 4.53
N MET A 248 8.65 -5.77 4.41
CA MET A 248 8.94 -4.51 5.06
C MET A 248 7.73 -4.04 5.85
N TRP A 249 7.95 -3.56 7.07
CA TRP A 249 6.89 -3.02 7.92
C TRP A 249 7.40 -1.94 8.88
N TYR A 250 6.49 -1.39 9.69
CA TYR A 250 6.79 -0.45 10.77
C TYR A 250 6.77 -1.18 12.14
N GLU A 251 7.87 -1.08 12.88
CA GLU A 251 7.94 -1.54 14.26
C GLU A 251 7.57 -0.39 15.21
N TRP A 252 6.35 -0.46 15.74
CA TRP A 252 5.80 0.52 16.68
C TRP A 252 6.34 0.36 18.11
N ASN A 253 6.85 -0.83 18.46
CA ASN A 253 7.43 -1.13 19.76
C ASN A 253 8.96 -1.22 19.64
N PRO A 254 9.69 -0.11 19.83
CA PRO A 254 11.15 -0.09 19.70
C PRO A 254 11.87 -0.91 20.77
N SER A 255 11.15 -1.36 21.80
CA SER A 255 11.69 -2.20 22.88
C SER A 255 11.34 -3.69 22.73
N ARG A 256 10.77 -4.11 21.59
CA ARG A 256 10.37 -5.50 21.37
C ARG A 256 11.57 -6.44 21.53
N THR A 257 11.45 -7.39 22.47
CA THR A 257 12.45 -8.45 22.69
C THR A 257 11.98 -9.83 22.25
N GLY A 258 10.76 -9.94 21.72
CA GLY A 258 10.18 -11.19 21.24
C GLY A 258 8.88 -10.97 20.46
N GLY A 259 8.47 -11.97 19.67
CA GLY A 259 7.41 -11.82 18.68
C GLY A 259 7.92 -11.12 17.41
N SER A 260 7.00 -10.68 16.56
CA SER A 260 7.32 -10.03 15.29
C SER A 260 6.41 -8.82 15.05
N PRO A 261 6.92 -7.72 14.47
CA PRO A 261 6.08 -6.62 13.98
C PRO A 261 5.22 -7.02 12.77
N PHE A 262 5.56 -8.13 12.11
CA PHE A 262 4.82 -8.68 10.97
C PHE A 262 3.67 -9.60 11.37
N ILE A 263 3.47 -9.87 12.67
CA ILE A 263 2.36 -10.67 13.20
C ILE A 263 1.45 -9.77 14.03
N TRP A 264 0.14 -9.87 13.83
CA TRP A 264 -0.81 -9.08 14.60
C TRP A 264 -0.70 -9.43 16.09
N PRO A 265 -0.49 -8.44 17.00
CA PRO A 265 -0.28 -8.69 18.42
C PRO A 265 -1.53 -9.16 19.19
N ASN A 266 -2.66 -9.45 18.51
CA ASN A 266 -3.95 -9.72 19.15
C ASN A 266 -4.43 -8.57 20.07
N ALA A 267 -4.23 -7.33 19.62
CA ALA A 267 -4.69 -6.14 20.35
C ALA A 267 -6.16 -5.82 20.02
N SER A 268 -6.80 -4.98 20.84
CA SER A 268 -8.16 -4.46 20.57
C SER A 268 -8.18 -3.09 19.90
N ASP A 269 -7.03 -2.40 19.89
CA ASP A 269 -6.85 -1.04 19.38
C ASP A 269 -5.81 -1.05 18.26
N ASN A 270 -5.77 -0.01 17.42
CA ASN A 270 -4.76 0.21 16.37
C ASN A 270 -3.37 0.53 16.99
N VAL A 271 -2.78 -0.46 17.63
CA VAL A 271 -1.45 -0.35 18.27
C VAL A 271 -0.33 -0.27 17.25
N ILE A 272 -0.56 -0.76 16.03
CA ILE A 272 0.41 -0.75 14.93
C ILE A 272 0.48 0.62 14.24
N LYS A 273 -0.41 1.56 14.61
CA LYS A 273 -0.49 2.90 14.05
C LYS A 273 -0.67 2.87 12.53
N ASP A 274 -1.65 2.08 12.10
CA ASP A 274 -1.89 1.67 10.72
C ASP A 274 -2.12 2.86 9.76
N PHE A 275 -2.31 2.52 8.48
CA PHE A 275 -2.06 3.40 7.35
C PHE A 275 -0.63 3.92 7.38
N LEU A 276 0.24 3.12 6.76
CA LEU A 276 1.65 3.39 6.61
C LEU A 276 1.92 3.97 5.23
N ILE A 277 2.75 5.01 5.20
CA ILE A 277 3.33 5.54 3.97
C ILE A 277 4.83 5.28 4.04
N PHE A 278 5.32 4.37 3.23
CA PHE A 278 6.75 4.18 3.01
C PHE A 278 7.23 5.09 1.89
N ARG A 279 8.48 5.52 1.96
CA ARG A 279 9.15 6.17 0.84
C ARG A 279 10.61 5.76 0.70
N LEU A 280 11.11 5.87 -0.53
CA LEU A 280 12.50 5.69 -0.89
C LEU A 280 12.91 6.80 -1.87
N GLY A 281 14.06 7.44 -1.64
CA GLY A 281 14.57 8.46 -2.55
C GLY A 281 14.76 7.92 -3.97
N ALA A 282 14.42 8.72 -4.98
CA ALA A 282 14.49 8.31 -6.39
C ALA A 282 15.94 8.04 -6.85
N GLU A 283 16.95 8.59 -6.18
CA GLU A 283 18.35 8.24 -6.38
C GLU A 283 18.68 6.77 -6.06
N PHE A 284 17.79 6.09 -5.34
CA PHE A 284 17.88 4.66 -5.06
C PHE A 284 16.97 3.83 -5.96
N VAL A 285 16.15 4.44 -6.83
CA VAL A 285 15.32 3.77 -7.84
C VAL A 285 16.21 3.39 -9.03
N PRO A 286 15.98 2.25 -9.74
CA PRO A 286 16.91 1.79 -10.78
C PRO A 286 17.17 2.88 -11.83
N GLU A 287 18.45 3.26 -11.99
CA GLU A 287 18.86 4.23 -13.01
C GLU A 287 18.60 3.65 -14.42
N PRO A 288 18.26 4.48 -15.41
CA PRO A 288 18.26 4.06 -16.80
C PRO A 288 19.64 3.46 -17.18
N PRO A 289 19.68 2.34 -17.92
CA PRO A 289 20.94 1.80 -18.43
C PRO A 289 21.72 2.86 -19.22
N ARG A 290 23.04 2.95 -18.99
CA ARG A 290 23.93 3.86 -19.74
C ARG A 290 24.24 3.38 -21.14
#